data_AF-A0A5E4BUP0-F1
#
_entry.id   AF-A0A5E4BUP0-F1
#
_cell.length_a   1.000
_cell.length_b   1.000
_cell.length_c   1.000
_cell.angle_alpha   90.00
_cell.angle_beta   90.00
_cell.angle_gamma   90.00
#
_symmetry.space_group_name_H-M   'P 1'
#
loop_
_entity.id
_entity.type
_entity.pdbx_description
1 polymer ?
#
loop_
_entity_poly.entity_id
_entity_poly.type
_entity_poly.pdbx_seq_one_letter_code
_entity_poly.pdbx_strand_id
1 'polypeptide(L)' 'GKFGKFKRYVAHSTHVTNVRWTYDDSMLVTLGGADMSLMVWTNEMESYRERRPCDSEESDVDSEEGG' A
#
# COMPACT_ATOMS: atom_id res chain seq x y z
N GLY A 1 10.86 0.75 -20.31
CA GLY A 1 11.42 1.21 -19.04
C GLY A 1 10.98 0.25 -17.95
N LYS A 2 11.90 -0.21 -17.09
CA LYS A 2 11.59 -1.09 -15.95
C LYS A 2 11.03 -0.24 -14.80
N PHE A 3 9.89 -0.63 -14.24
CA PHE A 3 9.32 0.01 -13.05
C PHE A 3 10.12 -0.39 -11.80
N GLY A 4 10.11 0.46 -10.76
CA GLY A 4 10.69 0.13 -9.45
C GLY A 4 9.85 -0.90 -8.68
N LYS A 5 10.45 -1.55 -7.68
CA LYS A 5 9.73 -2.47 -6.79
C LYS A 5 8.64 -1.73 -6.00
N PHE A 6 7.48 -2.33 -5.82
CA PHE A 6 6.40 -1.79 -5.00
C PHE A 6 5.78 -2.88 -4.13
N LYS A 7 5.09 -2.43 -3.08
CA LYS A 7 4.37 -3.31 -2.14
C LYS A 7 2.88 -3.05 -2.24
N ARG A 8 2.09 -4.11 -2.35
CA ARG A 8 0.62 -4.03 -2.40
C ARG A 8 0.04 -4.12 -0.99
N TYR A 9 -0.90 -3.22 -0.69
CA TYR A 9 -1.68 -3.22 0.55
C TYR A 9 -3.16 -3.27 0.21
N VAL A 10 -3.88 -4.19 0.85
CA VAL A 10 -5.34 -4.37 0.67
C VAL A 10 -6.05 -3.87 1.92
N ALA A 11 -7.09 -3.06 1.76
CA ALA A 11 -7.96 -2.69 2.88
C ALA A 11 -9.43 -2.49 2.47
N HIS A 12 -9.67 -1.92 1.30
CA HIS A 12 -11.02 -1.70 0.80
C HIS A 12 -11.51 -2.92 0.02
N SER A 13 -12.77 -3.31 0.22
CA SER A 13 -13.43 -4.36 -0.58
C SER A 13 -14.05 -3.80 -1.87
N THR A 14 -13.95 -2.48 -2.05
CA THR A 14 -14.48 -1.73 -3.20
C THR A 14 -13.45 -0.70 -3.68
N HIS A 15 -13.80 0.12 -4.68
CA HIS A 15 -12.87 1.10 -5.23
C HIS A 15 -12.54 2.20 -4.21
N VAL A 16 -11.26 2.56 -4.16
CA VAL A 16 -10.78 3.69 -3.38
C VAL A 16 -11.15 4.97 -4.11
N THR A 17 -11.82 5.88 -3.42
CA THR A 17 -12.31 7.15 -3.99
C THR A 17 -11.43 8.33 -3.61
N ASN A 18 -10.68 8.23 -2.52
CA ASN A 18 -9.81 9.30 -2.05
C ASN A 18 -8.59 8.75 -1.33
N VAL A 19 -7.46 9.44 -1.48
CA VAL A 19 -6.15 9.08 -0.93
C VAL A 19 -5.45 10.38 -0.55
N ARG A 20 -5.11 10.55 0.74
CA ARG A 20 -4.46 11.79 1.21
C ARG A 20 -3.50 11.52 2.36
N TRP A 21 -2.31 12.09 2.25
CA TRP A 21 -1.31 12.14 3.32
C TRP A 21 -1.63 13.24 4.33
N THR A 22 -1.23 13.04 5.58
CA THR A 22 -1.11 14.13 6.55
C THR A 22 0.02 15.07 6.14
N TYR A 23 0.01 16.31 6.65
CA TYR A 23 0.98 17.34 6.28
C TYR A 23 2.44 16.95 6.60
N ASP A 24 2.64 16.10 7.58
CA ASP A 24 3.93 15.61 8.07
C ASP A 24 4.30 14.23 7.51
N ASP A 25 3.54 13.72 6.54
CA ASP A 25 3.72 12.39 5.92
C ASP A 25 3.69 11.21 6.91
N SER A 26 3.24 11.42 8.15
CA SER A 26 3.22 10.38 9.19
C SER A 26 2.07 9.40 9.04
N MET A 27 0.99 9.80 8.37
CA MET A 27 -0.16 8.94 8.14
C MET A 27 -0.75 9.12 6.74
N LEU A 28 -1.30 8.03 6.21
CA LEU A 28 -2.11 8.04 5.00
C LEU A 28 -3.57 7.73 5.36
N VAL A 29 -4.51 8.46 4.75
CA VAL A 29 -5.94 8.19 4.89
C VAL A 29 -6.53 7.80 3.54
N THR A 30 -7.29 6.70 3.52
CA THR A 30 -7.99 6.21 2.32
C THR A 30 -9.49 6.02 2.59
N LEU A 31 -10.31 6.27 1.58
CA LEU A 31 -11.78 6.14 1.65
C LEU A 31 -12.29 5.20 0.56
N GLY A 32 -13.07 4.19 0.96
CA GLY A 32 -13.70 3.25 0.04
C GLY A 32 -15.12 3.68 -0.31
N GLY A 33 -15.49 3.52 -1.58
CA GLY A 33 -16.74 4.03 -2.12
C GLY A 33 -17.97 3.31 -1.56
N ALA A 34 -18.15 2.04 -1.93
CA ALA A 34 -19.34 1.28 -1.57
C ALA A 34 -19.18 0.50 -0.26
N ASP A 35 -17.95 0.24 0.19
CA ASP A 35 -17.70 -0.30 1.53
C ASP A 35 -17.84 0.75 2.64
N MET A 36 -17.95 2.04 2.27
CA MET A 36 -18.17 3.18 3.17
C MET A 36 -17.16 3.23 4.32
N SER A 37 -15.96 2.68 4.12
CA SER A 37 -14.94 2.55 5.16
C SER A 37 -13.84 3.61 4.99
N LEU A 38 -13.21 3.96 6.11
CA LEU A 38 -12.06 4.84 6.17
C LEU A 38 -10.91 4.09 6.85
N MET A 39 -9.75 4.07 6.20
CA MET A 39 -8.54 3.43 6.72
C MET A 39 -7.50 4.50 7.03
N VAL A 40 -6.85 4.37 8.18
CA VAL A 40 -5.72 5.22 8.59
C VAL A 40 -4.49 4.35 8.71
N TRP A 41 -3.47 4.66 7.91
CA TRP A 41 -2.23 3.92 7.82
C TRP A 41 -1.12 4.72 8.48
N THR A 42 -0.32 4.09 9.34
CA THR A 42 0.88 4.72 9.90
C THR A 42 2.05 4.58 8.93
N ASN A 43 2.76 5.67 8.69
CA ASN A 43 4.01 5.66 7.92
C ASN A 43 5.19 5.25 8.81
N GLU A 44 5.17 3.96 9.12
CA GLU A 44 6.25 2.99 9.21
C GLU A 44 7.70 3.34 8.78
N MET A 45 8.32 4.50 9.04
CA MET A 45 9.70 4.76 8.61
C MET A 45 10.62 3.61 9.04
N GLU A 46 11.26 2.97 8.06
CA GLU A 46 11.79 1.60 8.09
C GLU A 46 12.60 1.20 9.34
N SER A 47 13.23 2.17 10.01
CA SER A 47 14.00 2.01 11.24
C SER A 47 13.28 1.39 12.46
N TYR A 48 11.95 1.41 12.55
CA TYR A 48 11.21 0.95 13.75
C TYR A 48 10.26 -0.23 13.54
N ARG A 49 10.34 -0.91 12.39
CA ARG A 49 9.44 -2.03 12.06
C ARG A 49 9.73 -3.26 12.92
N GLU A 50 8.92 -3.48 13.94
CA GLU A 50 8.66 -4.84 14.41
C GLU A 50 7.97 -5.58 13.26
N ARG A 51 8.58 -6.65 12.72
CA ARG A 51 8.07 -7.40 11.56
C ARG A 51 6.75 -8.10 11.90
N ARG A 52 5.65 -7.35 11.92
CA ARG A 52 4.32 -7.93 11.96
C ARG A 52 4.05 -8.58 10.59
N PRO A 53 3.58 -9.84 10.55
CA PRO A 53 3.13 -10.43 9.29
C PRO A 53 1.97 -9.56 8.80
N CYS A 54 2.23 -8.83 7.71
CA CYS A 54 1.23 -8.08 6.99
C CYS A 54 0.94 -8.89 5.72
N ASP A 55 -0.34 -9.07 5.39
CA ASP A 55 -0.83 -9.85 4.24
C ASP A 55 -0.50 -9.19 2.87
N SER A 56 0.57 -8.39 2.82
CA SER A 56 1.04 -7.69 1.64
C SER A 56 1.75 -8.63 0.68
N GLU A 57 1.33 -8.62 -0.57
CA GLU A 57 2.03 -9.28 -1.67
C GLU A 57 3.11 -8.35 -2.23
N GLU A 58 4.34 -8.84 -2.27
CA GLU A 58 5.47 -8.15 -2.91
C GLU A 58 5.39 -8.36 -4.42
N SER A 59 5.79 -7.37 -5.22
CA SER A 59 5.84 -7.52 -6.68
C SER A 59 7.04 -8.39 -7.07
N ASP A 60 6.79 -9.60 -7.60
CA ASP A 60 7.82 -10.43 -8.23
C ASP A 60 8.17 -9.85 -9.61
N VAL A 61 9.39 -9.37 -9.77
CA VAL A 61 9.92 -8.88 -11.05
C VAL A 61 10.69 -10.00 -11.75
N ASP A 62 10.02 -11.09 -12.09
CA ASP A 62 10.61 -12.09 -13.00
C ASP A 62 10.05 -11.89 -14.41
N SER A 63 10.78 -11.13 -15.21
CA SER A 63 10.58 -11.11 -16.66
C SER A 63 11.57 -12.11 -17.24
N GLU A 64 11.19 -13.39 -17.26
CA GLU A 64 11.82 -14.35 -18.15
C GLU A 64 11.48 -13.93 -19.59
N GLU A 65 12.42 -13.25 -20.25
CA GLU A 65 12.40 -13.05 -21.69
C GLU A 65 12.74 -14.40 -22.34
N GLY A 66 11.71 -15.17 -22.68
CA GLY A 66 11.84 -16.41 -23.44
C GLY A 66 11.62 -16.18 -24.93
N GLY A 67 12.66 -16.46 -25.74
CA GLY A 67 12.56 -16.81 -27.18
C GLY A 67 13.03 -15.76 -28.16
#